data_AF-A0A671Q099-F1
#
_entry.id   AF-A0A671Q099-F1
#
_cell.length_a   1.000
_cell.length_b   1.000
_cell.length_c   1.000
_cell.angle_alpha   90.00
_cell.angle_beta   90.00
_cell.angle_gamma   90.00
#
_symmetry.space_group_name_H-M   'P 1'
#
loop_
_entity.id
_entity.type
_entity.pdbx_description
1 polymer ?
#
loop_
_entity_poly.entity_id
_entity_poly.type
_entity_poly.pdbx_seq_one_letter_code
_entity_poly.pdbx_strand_id
1 'polypeptide(L)'
;MQQEIRPLLAVDIIEQLHRQFALLSGGRGKDGSPIITFPEFSSFNEVSDEDFVNVVTYLSSIPSAQPVCFCPSSFSMDATSIGFIIILDRRKDKWNSAITSLTRIAVCTSSC
;
A
#
# COMPACT_ATOMS: atom_id res chain seq x y z
N MET A 1 -20.63 -8.38 21.32
CA MET A 1 -20.92 -8.36 19.87
C MET A 1 -19.64 -7.96 19.17
N GLN A 2 -18.79 -8.92 18.82
CA GLN A 2 -17.59 -8.65 18.04
C GLN A 2 -18.08 -8.44 16.61
N GLN A 3 -18.11 -7.20 16.15
CA GLN A 3 -18.42 -6.93 14.74
C GLN A 3 -17.29 -7.56 13.93
N GLU A 4 -17.60 -8.61 13.17
CA GLU A 4 -16.71 -9.06 12.11
C GLU A 4 -16.58 -7.90 11.11
N ILE A 5 -15.44 -7.23 11.13
CA ILE A 5 -15.12 -6.20 10.14
C ILE A 5 -14.92 -6.96 8.83
N ARG A 6 -15.90 -6.82 7.92
CA ARG A 6 -15.75 -7.34 6.56
C ARG A 6 -14.47 -6.75 5.93
N PRO A 7 -13.63 -7.56 5.27
CA PRO A 7 -12.47 -7.04 4.58
C PRO A 7 -12.92 -6.13 3.42
N LEU A 8 -12.17 -5.06 3.18
CA LEU A 8 -12.41 -4.16 2.05
C LEU A 8 -12.13 -4.92 0.73
N LEU A 9 -13.09 -4.93 -0.19
CA LEU A 9 -12.97 -5.66 -1.45
C LEU A 9 -12.63 -4.70 -2.60
N ALA A 10 -12.03 -5.22 -3.67
CA ALA A 10 -11.72 -4.45 -4.87
C ALA A 10 -12.95 -3.74 -5.45
N VAL A 11 -14.11 -4.42 -5.41
CA VAL A 11 -15.38 -3.89 -5.91
C VAL A 11 -15.85 -2.66 -5.13
N ASP A 12 -15.46 -2.53 -3.86
CA ASP A 12 -15.83 -1.38 -3.03
C ASP A 12 -15.03 -0.11 -3.40
N ILE A 13 -13.88 -0.27 -4.08
CA ILE A 13 -12.95 0.84 -4.37
C ILE A 13 -12.45 0.86 -5.82
N ILE A 14 -13.21 0.25 -6.74
CA ILE A 14 -12.75 0.01 -8.11
C ILE A 14 -12.44 1.30 -8.87
N GLU A 15 -13.21 2.37 -8.61
CA GLU A 15 -12.97 3.68 -9.22
C GLU A 15 -11.65 4.28 -8.77
N GLN A 16 -11.32 4.16 -7.49
CA GLN A 16 -10.07 4.63 -6.91
C GLN A 16 -8.88 3.82 -7.44
N LEU A 17 -9.03 2.50 -7.59
CA LEU A 17 -8.00 1.63 -8.19
C LEU A 17 -7.75 2.01 -9.67
N HIS A 18 -8.79 2.35 -10.42
CA HIS A 18 -8.66 2.82 -11.82
C HIS A 18 -7.95 4.17 -11.95
N ARG A 19 -7.96 5.02 -10.90
CA ARG A 19 -7.16 6.26 -10.90
C ARG A 19 -5.65 5.99 -10.85
N GLN A 20 -5.26 4.79 -10.41
CA GLN A 20 -3.86 4.32 -10.35
C GLN A 20 -2.88 5.27 -9.63
N PHE A 21 -3.36 6.02 -8.62
CA PHE A 21 -2.50 6.87 -7.81
C PHE A 21 -1.61 6.06 -6.84
N ALA A 22 -1.94 4.79 -6.64
CA ALA A 22 -1.14 3.80 -5.94
C ALA A 22 -1.38 2.42 -6.60
N LEU A 23 -0.35 1.58 -6.62
CA LEU A 23 -0.43 0.22 -7.16
C LEU A 23 0.49 -0.74 -6.42
N LEU A 24 0.07 -2.00 -6.29
CA LEU A 24 0.91 -3.10 -5.83
C LEU A 24 1.60 -3.71 -7.05
N SER A 25 2.93 -3.62 -7.09
CA SER A 25 3.69 -4.26 -8.16
C SER A 25 3.84 -5.76 -7.91
N GLY A 26 3.95 -6.56 -8.97
CA GLY A 26 4.18 -8.01 -8.86
C GLY A 26 5.60 -8.39 -8.41
N GLY A 27 6.53 -7.41 -8.42
CA GLY A 27 7.88 -7.60 -7.92
C GLY A 27 7.92 -7.64 -6.39
N ARG A 28 8.99 -8.23 -5.85
CA ARG A 28 9.27 -8.26 -4.41
C ARG A 28 10.70 -7.79 -4.15
N GLY A 29 10.90 -7.18 -2.99
CA GLY A 29 12.23 -6.88 -2.49
C GLY A 29 13.03 -8.16 -2.24
N LYS A 30 14.33 -8.00 -1.94
CA LYS A 30 15.25 -9.10 -1.66
C LYS A 30 14.72 -10.07 -0.60
N ASP A 31 14.03 -9.54 0.41
CA ASP A 31 13.50 -10.30 1.54
C ASP A 31 12.01 -10.68 1.36
N GLY A 32 11.48 -10.56 0.13
CA GLY A 32 10.08 -10.85 -0.17
C GLY A 32 9.11 -9.70 0.12
N SER A 33 9.61 -8.56 0.63
CA SER A 33 8.82 -7.36 0.90
C SER A 33 8.00 -6.92 -0.31
N PRO A 34 6.67 -6.75 -0.17
CA PRO A 34 5.84 -6.25 -1.24
C PRO A 34 6.21 -4.81 -1.59
N ILE A 35 6.08 -4.45 -2.87
CA ILE A 35 6.44 -3.12 -3.37
C ILE A 35 5.17 -2.38 -3.78
N ILE A 36 4.83 -1.33 -3.03
CA ILE A 36 3.75 -0.40 -3.35
C ILE A 36 4.36 0.82 -4.05
N THR A 37 3.85 1.14 -5.24
CA THR A 37 4.30 2.29 -6.02
C THR A 37 3.22 3.35 -6.06
N PHE A 38 3.60 4.59 -5.74
CA PHE A 38 2.83 5.79 -5.98
C PHE A 38 3.46 6.49 -7.20
N PRO A 39 2.95 6.23 -8.42
CA PRO A 39 3.50 6.83 -9.63
C PRO A 39 3.26 8.35 -9.65
N GLU A 40 3.89 9.04 -10.61
CA GLU A 40 3.59 10.45 -10.85
C GLU A 40 2.10 10.61 -11.17
N PHE A 41 1.42 11.41 -10.34
CA PHE A 41 -0.01 11.63 -10.42
C PHE A 41 -0.32 13.08 -10.06
N SER A 42 -0.66 13.88 -11.07
CA SER A 42 -0.84 15.33 -10.95
C SER A 42 -1.92 15.73 -9.94
N SER A 43 -3.00 14.94 -9.84
CA SER A 43 -4.13 15.17 -8.93
C SER A 43 -3.98 14.46 -7.58
N PHE A 44 -2.76 14.08 -7.18
CA PHE A 44 -2.57 13.32 -5.94
C PHE A 44 -3.00 14.05 -4.68
N ASN A 45 -2.76 15.37 -4.64
CA ASN A 45 -3.17 16.20 -3.51
C ASN A 45 -4.71 16.38 -3.45
N GLU A 46 -5.42 16.02 -4.52
CA GLU A 46 -6.89 16.06 -4.61
C GLU A 46 -7.53 14.71 -4.22
N VAL A 47 -6.74 13.65 -4.01
CA VAL A 47 -7.24 12.37 -3.49
C VAL A 47 -7.69 12.59 -2.05
N SER A 48 -8.93 12.22 -1.72
CA SER A 48 -9.45 12.34 -0.35
C SER A 48 -8.68 11.42 0.61
N ASP A 49 -8.65 11.75 1.90
CA ASP A 49 -7.97 10.90 2.88
C ASP A 49 -8.64 9.53 3.04
N GLU A 50 -9.96 9.47 2.90
CA GLU A 50 -10.71 8.21 2.90
C GLU A 50 -10.32 7.32 1.71
N ASP A 51 -10.30 7.86 0.49
CA ASP A 51 -9.87 7.10 -0.71
C ASP A 51 -8.42 6.63 -0.57
N PHE A 52 -7.55 7.49 -0.03
CA PHE A 52 -6.16 7.19 0.18
C PHE A 52 -5.98 6.03 1.17
N VAL A 53 -6.62 6.11 2.33
CA VAL A 53 -6.59 5.05 3.35
C VAL A 53 -7.17 3.76 2.80
N ASN A 54 -8.31 3.81 2.11
CA ASN A 54 -8.97 2.63 1.57
C ASN A 54 -8.10 1.91 0.53
N VAL A 55 -7.50 2.65 -0.40
CA VAL A 55 -6.60 2.06 -1.41
C VAL A 55 -5.34 1.49 -0.76
N VAL A 56 -4.68 2.23 0.13
CA VAL A 56 -3.45 1.74 0.79
C VAL A 56 -3.74 0.51 1.64
N THR A 57 -4.85 0.49 2.37
CA THR A 57 -5.30 -0.64 3.19
C THR A 57 -5.61 -1.86 2.31
N TYR A 58 -6.32 -1.66 1.20
CA TYR A 58 -6.61 -2.74 0.27
C TYR A 58 -5.31 -3.32 -0.30
N LEU A 59 -4.42 -2.48 -0.82
CA LEU A 59 -3.15 -2.91 -1.41
C LEU A 59 -2.22 -3.59 -0.40
N SER A 60 -2.19 -3.14 0.85
CA SER A 60 -1.39 -3.76 1.92
C SER A 60 -1.98 -5.08 2.41
N SER A 61 -3.30 -5.29 2.27
CA SER A 61 -3.95 -6.55 2.64
C SER A 61 -3.64 -7.70 1.68
N ILE A 62 -3.39 -7.42 0.40
CA ILE A 62 -3.21 -8.46 -0.64
C ILE A 62 -2.00 -9.36 -0.32
N PRO A 63 -0.78 -8.84 -0.05
CA PRO A 63 0.37 -9.69 0.23
C PRO A 63 0.27 -10.41 1.57
N SER A 64 -0.41 -9.82 2.56
CA SER A 64 -0.63 -10.43 3.87
C SER A 64 -1.60 -11.62 3.81
N ALA A 65 -2.55 -11.59 2.87
CA ALA A 65 -3.48 -12.70 2.63
C ALA A 65 -2.86 -13.85 1.82
N GLN A 66 -1.74 -13.62 1.12
CA GLN A 66 -1.04 -14.66 0.37
C GLN A 66 0.05 -15.28 1.24
N PRO A 67 0.11 -16.62 1.38
CA PRO A 67 1.30 -17.25 1.93
C PRO A 67 2.46 -16.88 1.01
N VAL A 68 3.37 -16.05 1.51
CA VAL A 68 4.62 -15.69 0.83
C VAL A 68 5.20 -16.97 0.23
N CYS A 69 5.41 -17.01 -1.09
CA CYS A 69 5.98 -18.17 -1.77
C CYS A 69 7.26 -18.57 -1.05
N PHE A 70 7.16 -19.61 -0.22
CA PHE A 70 8.14 -19.94 0.80
C PHE A 70 9.28 -20.69 0.12
N CYS A 71 10.39 -20.01 -0.14
CA CYS A 71 11.67 -20.70 -0.39
C CYS A 71 12.09 -21.37 0.93
N PRO A 72 12.19 -22.71 1.04
CA PRO A 72 12.30 -23.38 2.34
C PRO A 72 13.66 -23.23 3.04
N SER A 73 14.60 -22.44 2.51
CA SER A 73 16.00 -22.51 2.94
C SER A 73 16.44 -21.49 3.98
N SER A 74 15.65 -20.49 4.39
CA SER A 74 16.07 -19.56 5.45
C SER A 74 14.92 -18.85 6.15
N PHE A 75 14.74 -19.20 7.43
CA PHE A 75 14.11 -18.43 8.51
C PHE A 75 12.62 -18.05 8.36
N SER A 76 11.77 -18.74 9.11
CA SER A 76 10.37 -18.38 9.37
C SER A 76 10.31 -17.07 10.16
N MET A 77 10.13 -15.96 9.47
CA MET A 77 9.57 -14.74 10.06
C MET A 77 8.07 -14.77 9.83
N ASP A 78 7.29 -14.61 10.90
CA ASP A 78 5.84 -14.50 10.83
C ASP A 78 5.47 -13.46 9.76
N ALA A 79 4.45 -13.73 8.93
CA ALA A 79 4.03 -12.83 7.85
C ALA A 79 3.75 -11.38 8.32
N THR A 80 3.59 -11.19 9.64
CA THR A 80 3.46 -9.92 10.35
C THR A 80 4.75 -9.07 10.39
N SER A 81 5.94 -9.62 10.10
CA SER A 81 7.21 -8.88 10.23
C SER A 81 7.83 -8.43 8.92
N ILE A 82 7.23 -8.76 7.77
CA ILE A 82 7.75 -8.34 6.47
C ILE A 82 7.10 -7.00 6.11
N GLY A 83 7.86 -5.92 6.30
CA GLY A 83 7.43 -4.56 5.93
C GLY A 83 7.30 -4.37 4.41
N PHE A 84 6.82 -3.19 4.03
CA PHE A 84 6.65 -2.79 2.63
C PHE A 84 7.83 -1.96 2.13
N ILE A 85 8.10 -2.07 0.83
CA ILE A 85 8.93 -1.11 0.10
C ILE A 85 7.98 -0.13 -0.58
N ILE A 86 8.24 1.16 -0.42
CA ILE A 86 7.46 2.21 -1.07
C ILE A 86 8.33 2.88 -2.14
N ILE A 87 7.81 2.92 -3.36
CA ILE A 87 8.33 3.74 -4.44
C ILE A 87 7.41 4.95 -4.57
N LEU A 88 7.96 6.15 -4.41
CA LEU A 88 7.20 7.40 -4.48
C LEU A 88 7.75 8.28 -5.61
N ASP A 89 7.07 8.31 -6.75
CA ASP A 89 7.45 9.15 -7.89
C ASP A 89 6.76 10.52 -7.80
N ARG A 90 7.46 11.50 -7.23
CA ARG A 90 7.07 12.92 -7.17
C ARG A 90 7.98 13.82 -8.01
N ARG A 91 8.57 13.30 -9.08
CA ARG A 91 9.60 14.03 -9.85
C ARG A 91 9.12 15.33 -10.49
N LYS A 92 7.81 15.48 -10.70
CA LYS A 92 7.19 16.70 -11.28
C LYS A 92 6.63 17.65 -10.22
N ASP A 93 6.80 17.36 -8.93
CA ASP A 93 6.24 18.15 -7.84
C ASP A 93 7.28 18.95 -7.05
N LYS A 94 6.78 19.82 -6.17
CA LYS A 94 7.59 20.50 -5.16
C LYS A 94 7.91 19.54 -4.01
N TRP A 95 9.05 19.76 -3.35
CA TRP A 95 9.48 19.00 -2.17
C TRP A 95 8.39 18.85 -1.09
N ASN A 96 7.63 19.92 -0.82
CA ASN A 96 6.54 19.87 0.16
C ASN A 96 5.46 18.83 -0.20
N SER A 97 5.19 18.58 -1.49
CA SER A 97 4.23 17.56 -1.90
C SER A 97 4.75 16.15 -1.59
N ALA A 98 6.06 15.91 -1.71
CA ALA A 98 6.67 14.65 -1.30
C ALA A 98 6.56 14.44 0.22
N ILE A 99 6.82 15.48 1.02
CA ILE A 99 6.64 15.45 2.48
C ILE A 99 5.18 15.16 2.85
N THR A 100 4.22 15.87 2.26
CA THR A 100 2.79 15.63 2.50
C THR A 100 2.40 14.19 2.15
N SER A 101 2.89 13.67 1.03
CA SER A 101 2.63 12.27 0.62
C SER A 101 3.14 11.28 1.67
N LEU A 102 4.37 11.47 2.16
CA LEU A 102 4.95 10.63 3.20
C LEU A 102 4.18 10.70 4.52
N THR A 103 3.71 11.89 4.91
CA THR A 103 2.89 12.05 6.12
C THR A 103 1.58 11.26 6.02
N ARG A 104 0.90 11.30 4.86
CA ARG A 104 -0.34 10.54 4.64
C ARG A 104 -0.11 9.04 4.71
N ILE A 105 0.99 8.56 4.13
CA ILE A 105 1.41 7.16 4.20
C ILE A 105 1.67 6.75 5.66
N ALA A 106 2.42 7.56 6.42
CA ALA A 106 2.78 7.26 7.81
C ALA A 106 1.54 7.06 8.69
N VAL A 107 0.50 7.88 8.50
CA VAL A 107 -0.79 7.73 9.19
C VAL A 107 -1.44 6.39 8.86
N CYS A 108 -1.48 5.99 7.58
CA CYS A 108 -2.07 4.72 7.16
C CYS A 108 -1.36 3.50 7.76
N THR A 109 -0.02 3.55 7.85
CA THR A 109 0.78 2.44 8.41
C THR A 109 0.71 2.33 9.93
N SER A 110 0.24 3.36 10.63
CA SER A 110 0.10 3.35 12.09
C SER A 110 -1.17 2.67 12.60
N SER A 111 -2.10 2.38 11.68
CA SER A 111 -3.38 1.71 11.96
C SER A 111 -3.39 0.23 11.54
N CYS A 112 -2.28 -0.28 11.01
CA CYS A 112 -2.09 -1.69 10.65
C CYS A 112 -1.39 -2.46 11.77
#